data_AF-A0A9P6RWP2-F1
#
_entry.id   AF-A0A9P6RWP2-F1
#
_cell.length_a   1.000
_cell.length_b   1.000
_cell.length_c   1.000
_cell.angle_alpha   90.00
_cell.angle_beta   90.00
_cell.angle_gamma   90.00
#
_symmetry.space_group_name_H-M   'P 1'
#
loop_
_entity.id
_entity.type
_entity.pdbx_description
1 polymer ?
#
loop_
_entity_poly.entity_id
_entity_poly.type
_entity_poly.pdbx_seq_one_letter_code
_entity_poly.pdbx_strand_id
1 'polypeptide(L)'
;METLPENQVRTITYYSDSDCYLDEVLAGRTLLRHSRTLRRISLGFTVSSATQRMILGSYEVLKEYSSRSPINLNDAASPWASSKMTTLDLKVSISLSAPPTLATQYIPSADKSLIFSQLEIFYRQIGRQANMLRLYLFVHQE
;
A
#
# COMPACT_ATOMS: atom_id res chain seq x y z
N MET A 1 11.99 21.83 -11.98
CA MET A 1 12.27 20.39 -12.12
C MET A 1 12.05 20.03 -13.58
N GLU A 2 13.12 19.80 -14.34
CA GLU A 2 12.97 19.22 -15.68
C GLU A 2 12.32 17.84 -15.55
N THR A 3 11.21 17.65 -16.24
CA THR A 3 10.49 16.38 -16.25
C THR A 3 11.33 15.32 -16.92
N LEU A 4 11.82 14.35 -16.15
CA LEU A 4 12.54 13.19 -16.67
C LEU A 4 11.74 12.53 -17.82
N PRO A 5 12.40 12.00 -18.86
CA PRO A 5 11.73 11.29 -19.95
C PRO A 5 10.92 10.12 -19.42
N GLU A 6 9.74 9.88 -20.01
CA GLU A 6 8.86 8.77 -19.63
C GLU A 6 9.59 7.42 -19.67
N ASN A 7 9.17 6.51 -18.80
CA ASN A 7 9.70 5.14 -18.77
C ASN A 7 11.23 4.99 -18.65
N GLN A 8 11.97 5.99 -18.17
CA GLN A 8 13.40 5.82 -17.89
C GLN A 8 13.70 5.56 -16.41
N VAL A 9 12.76 5.90 -15.53
CA VAL A 9 12.94 5.76 -14.09
C VAL A 9 12.67 4.31 -13.68
N ARG A 10 13.70 3.64 -13.14
CA ARG A 10 13.60 2.26 -12.64
C ARG A 10 13.49 2.16 -11.12
N THR A 11 13.99 3.17 -10.43
CA THR A 11 14.05 3.20 -8.97
C THR A 11 13.67 4.59 -8.49
N ILE A 12 12.78 4.64 -7.51
CA ILE A 12 12.47 5.84 -6.75
C ILE A 12 12.69 5.53 -5.29
N THR A 13 13.51 6.36 -4.67
CA THR A 13 13.75 6.34 -3.24
C THR A 13 13.65 7.79 -2.80
N TYR A 14 12.62 8.10 -2.03
CA TYR A 14 12.37 9.47 -1.61
C TYR A 14 12.11 9.50 -0.11
N TYR A 15 12.97 10.24 0.58
CA TYR A 15 12.88 10.54 2.00
C TYR A 15 12.80 12.05 2.12
N SER A 16 11.78 12.55 2.83
CA SER A 16 11.60 13.97 3.11
C SER A 16 11.27 14.09 4.58
N ASP A 17 12.00 14.94 5.27
CA ASP A 17 11.71 15.33 6.66
C ASP A 17 10.64 16.44 6.72
N SER A 18 10.34 17.06 5.58
CA SER A 18 9.21 17.97 5.39
C SER A 18 7.89 17.20 5.24
N ASP A 19 6.79 17.77 5.74
CA ASP A 19 5.38 17.32 5.61
C ASP A 19 4.87 17.34 4.15
N CYS A 20 5.61 16.73 3.25
CA CYS A 20 5.16 16.47 1.89
C CYS A 20 4.18 15.31 1.94
N TYR A 21 2.97 15.53 1.41
CA TYR A 21 1.95 14.50 1.26
C TYR A 21 1.86 14.12 -0.23
N LEU A 22 2.02 12.83 -0.54
CA LEU A 22 1.75 12.33 -1.88
C LEU A 22 0.33 11.78 -1.95
N ASP A 23 -0.50 12.50 -2.71
CA ASP A 23 -1.83 12.06 -3.09
C ASP A 23 -1.83 11.36 -4.46
N GLU A 24 -2.99 10.82 -4.82
CA GLU A 24 -3.17 10.04 -6.04
C GLU A 24 -3.00 10.89 -7.29
N VAL A 25 -3.38 12.17 -7.24
CA VAL A 25 -3.28 13.11 -8.36
C VAL A 25 -1.82 13.42 -8.67
N LEU A 26 -1.03 13.76 -7.65
CA LEU A 26 0.41 14.01 -7.76
C LEU A 26 1.15 12.76 -8.21
N ALA A 27 0.85 11.61 -7.60
CA ALA A 27 1.43 10.33 -7.99
C ALA A 27 1.06 9.97 -9.43
N GLY A 28 -0.17 10.23 -9.86
CA GLY A 28 -0.61 9.97 -11.22
C GLY A 28 0.06 10.84 -12.27
N ARG A 29 0.29 12.12 -11.95
CA ARG A 29 1.01 13.02 -12.86
C ARG A 29 2.50 12.68 -12.98
N THR A 30 3.11 12.13 -11.94
CA THR A 30 4.57 12.00 -11.85
C THR A 30 5.07 10.57 -12.00
N LEU A 31 4.44 9.61 -11.33
CA LEU A 31 4.92 8.23 -11.22
C LEU A 31 4.29 7.30 -12.25
N LEU A 32 3.00 7.48 -12.57
CA LEU A 32 2.23 6.57 -13.45
C LEU A 32 2.83 6.46 -14.86
N ARG A 33 3.43 7.54 -15.38
CA ARG A 33 4.16 7.57 -16.67
C ARG A 33 5.44 6.71 -16.71
N HIS A 34 5.85 6.18 -15.56
CA HIS A 34 7.00 5.27 -15.43
C HIS A 34 6.58 3.86 -14.98
N SER A 35 5.27 3.58 -14.89
CA SER A 35 4.68 2.32 -14.41
C SER A 35 5.23 1.05 -15.08
N ARG A 36 5.63 1.15 -16.36
CA ARG A 36 6.20 0.04 -17.13
C ARG A 36 7.67 -0.23 -16.88
N THR A 37 8.34 0.64 -16.13
CA THR A 37 9.80 0.58 -15.92
C THR A 37 10.23 0.67 -14.47
N LEU A 38 9.36 1.20 -13.61
CA LEU A 38 9.57 1.28 -12.18
C LEU A 38 9.56 -0.10 -11.54
N ARG A 39 10.74 -0.51 -11.06
CA ARG A 39 10.98 -1.82 -10.42
C ARG A 39 11.08 -1.72 -8.91
N ARG A 40 11.49 -0.56 -8.39
CA ARG A 40 11.67 -0.33 -6.95
C ARG A 40 11.10 1.03 -6.55
N ILE A 41 10.27 1.06 -5.52
CA ILE A 41 9.73 2.28 -4.93
C ILE A 41 9.92 2.19 -3.41
N SER A 42 10.56 3.19 -2.82
CA SER A 42 10.65 3.36 -1.36
C SER A 42 10.27 4.78 -0.98
N LEU A 43 9.22 4.92 -0.19
CA LEU A 43 8.63 6.19 0.21
C LEU A 43 8.74 6.36 1.74
N GLY A 44 9.56 7.32 2.16
CA GLY A 44 9.85 7.61 3.56
C GLY A 44 8.96 8.67 4.21
N PHE A 45 7.95 9.16 3.51
CA PHE A 45 7.10 10.29 3.91
C PHE A 45 5.62 9.90 3.86
N THR A 46 4.72 10.84 4.14
CA THR A 46 3.27 10.57 4.22
C THR A 46 2.64 10.33 2.83
N VAL A 47 2.06 9.15 2.64
CA VAL A 47 1.44 8.68 1.39
C VAL A 47 0.04 8.17 1.69
N SER A 48 -0.94 8.64 0.93
CA SER A 48 -2.33 8.22 1.11
C SER A 48 -2.52 6.72 0.81
N SER A 49 -3.40 6.05 1.55
CA SER A 49 -3.75 4.63 1.29
C SER A 49 -4.19 4.41 -0.17
N ALA A 50 -4.94 5.35 -0.75
CA ALA A 50 -5.35 5.30 -2.16
C ALA A 50 -4.14 5.31 -3.12
N THR A 51 -3.17 6.18 -2.88
CA THR A 51 -1.95 6.27 -3.68
C THR A 51 -1.12 4.99 -3.61
N GLN A 52 -0.97 4.43 -2.42
CA GLN A 52 -0.24 3.17 -2.24
C GLN A 52 -0.91 2.04 -3.03
N ARG A 53 -2.25 1.96 -2.99
CA ARG A 53 -3.03 1.00 -3.80
C ARG A 53 -2.86 1.23 -5.29
N MET A 54 -2.92 2.48 -5.76
CA MET A 54 -2.68 2.82 -7.16
C MET A 54 -1.30 2.35 -7.63
N ILE A 55 -0.25 2.56 -6.82
CA ILE A 55 1.11 2.11 -7.13
C ILE A 55 1.18 0.58 -7.21
N LEU A 56 0.62 -0.09 -6.21
CA LEU A 56 0.64 -1.55 -6.14
C LEU A 56 -0.15 -2.22 -7.28
N GLY A 57 -1.24 -1.61 -7.73
CA GLY A 57 -2.11 -2.12 -8.79
C GLY A 57 -1.66 -1.78 -10.22
N SER A 58 -0.98 -0.64 -10.43
CA SER A 58 -0.72 -0.14 -11.79
C SER A 58 0.67 -0.48 -12.35
N TYR A 59 1.57 -1.04 -11.53
CA TYR A 59 3.00 -1.10 -11.87
C TYR A 59 3.40 -2.56 -12.11
N GLU A 60 3.08 -3.06 -13.30
CA GLU A 60 3.22 -4.48 -13.68
C GLU A 60 4.64 -5.04 -13.52
N VAL A 61 5.67 -4.19 -13.54
CA VAL A 61 7.08 -4.61 -13.39
C VAL A 61 7.67 -4.32 -12.01
N LEU A 62 6.86 -3.84 -11.08
CA LEU A 62 7.29 -3.51 -9.72
C LEU A 62 7.72 -4.79 -8.99
N LYS A 63 8.95 -4.78 -8.49
CA LYS A 63 9.56 -5.88 -7.76
C LYS A 63 9.66 -5.61 -6.27
N GLU A 64 9.79 -4.34 -5.90
CA GLU A 64 10.05 -3.93 -4.53
C GLU A 64 9.26 -2.67 -4.21
N TYR A 65 8.45 -2.73 -3.14
CA TYR A 65 7.71 -1.60 -2.62
C TYR A 65 7.90 -1.49 -1.11
N SER A 66 8.22 -0.30 -0.63
CA SER A 66 8.30 0.04 0.79
C SER A 66 7.66 1.39 1.05
N SER A 67 6.78 1.45 2.05
CA SER A 67 6.14 2.68 2.51
C SER A 67 6.05 2.70 4.02
N ARG A 68 6.44 3.83 4.63
CA ARG A 68 6.26 4.06 6.08
C ARG A 68 4.83 4.45 6.46
N SER A 69 4.02 4.83 5.47
CA SER A 69 2.67 5.31 5.71
C SER A 69 1.68 4.15 5.86
N PRO A 70 0.74 4.25 6.82
CA PRO A 70 -0.28 3.23 6.97
C PRO A 70 -1.14 3.08 5.71
N ILE A 71 -1.36 1.84 5.29
CA ILE A 71 -2.33 1.46 4.27
C ILE A 71 -3.54 0.80 4.93
N ASN A 72 -4.72 1.09 4.40
CA ASN A 72 -5.98 0.50 4.85
C ASN A 72 -6.40 -0.62 3.89
N LEU A 73 -6.76 -1.79 4.43
CA LEU A 73 -7.11 -3.02 3.69
C LEU A 73 -8.60 -3.14 3.33
N ASN A 74 -9.44 -2.13 3.63
CA ASN A 74 -10.90 -2.18 3.48
C ASN A 74 -11.40 -2.52 2.05
N ASP A 75 -10.57 -2.35 1.01
CA ASP A 75 -10.87 -2.71 -0.38
C ASP A 75 -9.95 -3.81 -0.91
N ALA A 76 -9.78 -4.89 -0.15
CA ALA A 76 -8.87 -5.97 -0.52
C ALA A 76 -9.26 -6.76 -1.80
N ALA A 77 -10.33 -6.39 -2.52
CA ALA A 77 -10.87 -7.18 -3.62
C ALA A 77 -10.09 -7.12 -4.94
N SER A 78 -9.36 -6.02 -5.23
CA SER A 78 -8.53 -5.88 -6.44
C SER A 78 -7.12 -6.45 -6.24
N PRO A 79 -6.34 -6.82 -7.28
CA PRO A 79 -4.99 -7.36 -7.09
C PRO A 79 -4.04 -6.38 -6.38
N TRP A 80 -3.45 -6.80 -5.26
CA TRP A 80 -2.62 -5.95 -4.37
C TRP A 80 -1.15 -5.83 -4.76
N ALA A 81 -0.70 -6.52 -5.80
CA ALA A 81 0.70 -6.45 -6.22
C ALA A 81 0.89 -7.00 -7.63
N SER A 82 1.90 -6.47 -8.30
CA SER A 82 2.46 -7.08 -9.51
C SER A 82 2.84 -8.54 -9.29
N SER A 83 2.62 -9.38 -10.31
CA SER A 83 3.10 -10.77 -10.39
C SER A 83 4.63 -10.93 -10.23
N LYS A 84 5.37 -9.84 -10.43
CA LYS A 84 6.83 -9.77 -10.34
C LYS A 84 7.33 -9.28 -8.98
N MET A 85 6.42 -9.02 -8.04
CA MET A 85 6.77 -8.54 -6.71
C MET A 85 7.60 -9.58 -5.96
N THR A 86 8.70 -9.13 -5.38
CA THR A 86 9.66 -9.93 -4.61
C THR A 86 9.81 -9.45 -3.17
N THR A 87 9.64 -8.14 -2.94
CA THR A 87 9.73 -7.55 -1.60
C THR A 87 8.58 -6.57 -1.41
N LEU A 88 7.84 -6.74 -0.32
CA LEU A 88 6.76 -5.85 0.09
C LEU A 88 6.92 -5.47 1.55
N ASP A 89 7.04 -4.17 1.82
CA ASP A 89 7.16 -3.61 3.17
C ASP A 89 6.08 -2.55 3.38
N LEU A 90 5.11 -2.89 4.22
CA LEU A 90 3.90 -2.10 4.44
C LEU A 90 3.64 -1.90 5.93
N LYS A 91 3.29 -0.67 6.28
CA LYS A 91 2.57 -0.39 7.52
C LYS A 91 1.07 -0.55 7.25
N VAL A 92 0.39 -1.42 7.96
CA VAL A 92 -1.06 -1.63 7.86
C VAL A 92 -1.73 -0.92 9.03
N SER A 93 -2.65 0.01 8.75
CA SER A 93 -3.53 0.55 9.80
C SER A 93 -4.75 -0.33 9.94
N ILE A 94 -5.05 -0.67 11.18
CA ILE A 94 -6.25 -1.37 11.59
C ILE A 94 -7.07 -0.37 12.39
N SER A 95 -8.06 0.25 11.76
CA SER A 95 -9.03 1.09 12.45
C SER A 95 -10.11 0.17 13.04
N LEU A 96 -10.15 0.07 14.38
CA LEU A 96 -11.32 -0.48 15.06
C LEU A 96 -12.44 0.56 14.92
N SER A 97 -13.56 0.17 14.35
CA SER A 97 -14.76 1.02 14.31
C SER A 97 -15.02 1.54 15.72
N ALA A 98 -15.04 2.86 15.92
CA ALA A 98 -15.40 3.44 17.22
C ALA A 98 -16.76 2.87 17.66
N PRO A 99 -16.95 2.55 18.95
CA PRO A 99 -18.19 1.94 19.41
C PRO A 99 -19.36 2.85 19.00
N PRO A 100 -20.43 2.32 18.39
CA PRO A 100 -21.59 3.13 18.07
C PRO A 100 -22.12 3.71 19.38
N THR A 101 -22.19 5.05 19.45
CA THR A 101 -22.83 5.79 20.54
C THR A 101 -24.33 5.57 20.49
N LEU A 102 -24.79 4.38 20.87
CA LEU A 102 -26.17 4.06 21.23
C LEU A 102 -26.18 2.68 21.88
N ALA A 103 -26.68 2.65 23.12
CA ALA A 103 -26.75 1.51 24.01
C ALA A 103 -27.38 0.26 23.36
N THR A 104 -26.56 -0.53 22.68
CA THR A 104 -26.84 -1.90 22.31
C THR A 104 -25.50 -2.60 22.32
N GLN A 105 -25.40 -3.59 23.20
CA GLN A 105 -24.21 -4.39 23.55
C GLN A 105 -23.14 -4.40 22.44
N TYR A 106 -22.04 -3.68 22.66
CA TYR A 106 -20.84 -3.78 21.84
C TYR A 106 -20.33 -5.21 21.95
N ILE A 107 -20.40 -5.98 20.86
CA ILE A 107 -19.84 -7.33 20.76
C ILE A 107 -18.45 -7.20 20.10
N PRO A 108 -17.34 -7.28 20.85
CA PRO A 108 -15.98 -7.05 20.35
C PRO A 108 -15.51 -8.08 19.30
N SER A 109 -16.29 -9.13 19.03
CA SER A 109 -15.92 -10.22 18.12
C SER A 109 -16.13 -9.87 16.65
N ALA A 110 -17.09 -8.99 16.32
CA ALA A 110 -17.41 -8.65 14.93
C ALA A 110 -16.31 -7.80 14.28
N ASP A 111 -15.84 -6.74 14.94
CA ASP A 111 -14.77 -5.88 14.43
C ASP A 111 -13.45 -6.65 14.26
N LYS A 112 -13.09 -7.51 15.22
CA LYS A 112 -11.89 -8.36 15.11
C LYS A 112 -12.01 -9.34 13.95
N SER A 113 -13.18 -9.95 13.75
CA SER A 113 -13.39 -10.88 12.63
C SER A 113 -13.22 -10.21 11.27
N LEU A 114 -13.70 -8.97 11.11
CA LEU A 114 -13.54 -8.19 9.87
C LEU A 114 -12.06 -7.94 9.56
N ILE A 115 -11.27 -7.57 10.57
CA ILE A 115 -9.84 -7.32 10.45
C ILE A 115 -9.09 -8.58 10.00
N PHE A 116 -9.37 -9.72 10.64
CA PHE A 116 -8.77 -10.99 10.25
C PHE A 116 -9.19 -11.41 8.84
N SER A 117 -10.44 -11.19 8.45
CA SER A 117 -10.91 -11.44 7.08
C SER A 117 -10.18 -10.59 6.05
N GLN A 118 -9.93 -9.30 6.32
CA GLN A 118 -9.19 -8.42 5.41
C GLN A 118 -7.72 -8.82 5.29
N LEU A 119 -7.07 -9.13 6.41
CA LEU A 119 -5.72 -9.67 6.40
C LEU A 119 -5.67 -10.99 5.63
N GLU A 120 -6.63 -11.88 5.83
CA GLU A 120 -6.70 -13.15 5.12
C GLU A 120 -6.87 -12.96 3.61
N ILE A 121 -7.75 -12.06 3.16
CA ILE A 121 -7.92 -11.74 1.73
C ILE A 121 -6.60 -11.21 1.15
N PHE A 122 -5.97 -10.27 1.85
CA PHE A 122 -4.68 -9.72 1.47
C PHE A 122 -3.60 -10.81 1.39
N TYR A 123 -3.49 -11.67 2.41
CA TYR A 123 -2.54 -12.79 2.42
C TYR A 123 -2.82 -13.81 1.31
N ARG A 124 -4.08 -14.10 0.98
CA ARG A 124 -4.40 -15.00 -0.14
C ARG A 124 -3.96 -14.42 -1.48
N GLN A 125 -4.04 -13.10 -1.65
CA GLN A 125 -3.62 -12.45 -2.89
C GLN A 125 -2.10 -12.34 -2.99
N ILE A 126 -1.43 -11.96 -1.90
CA ILE A 126 0.04 -11.93 -1.84
C ILE A 126 0.62 -13.35 -1.88
N GLY A 127 -0.01 -14.33 -1.24
CA GLY A 127 0.42 -15.73 -1.22
C GLY A 127 0.35 -16.41 -2.58
N ARG A 128 -0.40 -15.86 -3.54
CA ARG A 128 -0.37 -16.30 -4.95
C ARG A 128 0.83 -15.76 -5.73
N GLN A 129 1.61 -14.85 -5.14
CA GLN A 129 2.82 -14.30 -5.75
C GLN A 129 3.97 -15.29 -5.63
N ALA A 130 4.17 -16.12 -6.65
CA ALA A 130 5.22 -17.14 -6.68
C ALA A 130 6.64 -16.59 -6.47
N ASN A 131 6.84 -15.28 -6.68
CA ASN A 131 8.13 -14.62 -6.61
C ASN A 131 8.36 -13.86 -5.29
N MET A 132 7.42 -13.88 -4.34
CA MET A 132 7.54 -13.13 -3.09
C MET A 132 8.60 -13.76 -2.19
N LEU A 133 9.68 -13.03 -1.93
CA LEU A 133 10.80 -13.47 -1.09
C LEU A 133 10.75 -12.86 0.31
N ARG A 134 10.22 -11.63 0.42
CA ARG A 134 10.14 -10.90 1.70
C ARG A 134 8.84 -10.13 1.82
N LEU A 135 8.13 -10.38 2.92
CA LEU A 135 6.93 -9.65 3.30
C LEU A 135 7.12 -9.13 4.72
N TYR A 136 7.11 -7.80 4.87
CA TYR A 136 7.13 -7.11 6.14
C TYR A 136 5.81 -6.36 6.31
N LEU A 137 5.06 -6.72 7.34
CA LEU A 137 3.82 -6.05 7.71
C LEU A 137 3.97 -5.51 9.12
N PHE A 138 3.92 -4.19 9.27
CA PHE A 138 3.82 -3.56 10.57
C PHE A 138 2.36 -3.18 10.83
N VAL A 139 1.74 -3.88 11.77
CA VAL A 139 0.36 -3.59 12.16
C VAL A 139 0.34 -2.45 13.17
N HIS A 140 -0.31 -1.35 12.82
CA HIS A 140 -0.55 -0.22 13.70
C HIS A 140 -2.03 -0.18 14.06
N GLN A 141 -2.32 -0.26 15.36
CA GLN A 141 -3.65 0.03 15.88
C GLN A 141 -3.74 1.53 16.12
N GLU A 142 -4.74 2.17 15.49
CA GLU A 142 -5.12 3.56 15.78
C GLU A 142 -6.13 3.62 16.93
#